data_AF-A0A2V9LBL1-F1
#
_entry.id   AF-A0A2V9LBL1-F1
#
_cell.length_a   1.000
_cell.length_b   1.000
_cell.length_c   1.000
_cell.angle_alpha   90.00
_cell.angle_beta   90.00
_cell.angle_gamma   90.00
#
_symmetry.space_group_name_H-M   'P 1'
#
loop_
_entity.id
_entity.type
_entity.pdbx_description
1 polymer ?
#
loop_
_entity_poly.entity_id
_entity_poly.type
_entity_poly.pdbx_seq_one_letter_code
_entity_poly.pdbx_strand_id
1 'polypeptide(L)'
;MSDERLLQLAQQLEWLGCEAGFYGAKAGGSAAETFLERQREVLATAEKIERELKGAVRFNLSTLVGVDYGPLEETFDSITDLLAAVEDIKQSAVFSAQELPSKVRRFSRMVESYGSAAIPAGV
;
A
#
# COMPACT_ATOMS: atom_id res chain seq x y z
N MET A 1 -15.83 4.91 -1.72
CA MET A 1 -15.06 6.09 -1.24
C MET A 1 -13.70 5.70 -0.67
N SER A 2 -13.62 4.65 0.17
CA SER A 2 -12.34 4.10 0.67
C SER A 2 -11.42 3.59 -0.44
N ASP A 3 -11.96 2.93 -1.46
CA ASP A 3 -11.14 2.26 -2.48
C ASP A 3 -10.47 3.25 -3.45
N GLU A 4 -11.15 4.35 -3.78
CA GLU A 4 -10.56 5.43 -4.59
C GLU A 4 -9.43 6.14 -3.83
N ARG A 5 -9.60 6.34 -2.52
CA ARG A 5 -8.57 6.92 -1.67
C ARG A 5 -7.36 5.99 -1.54
N LEU A 6 -7.60 4.69 -1.37
CA LEU A 6 -6.55 3.67 -1.31
C LEU A 6 -5.76 3.62 -2.62
N LEU A 7 -6.44 3.68 -3.77
CA LEU A 7 -5.81 3.71 -5.09
C LEU A 7 -4.92 4.94 -5.28
N GLN A 8 -5.42 6.13 -4.91
CA GLN A 8 -4.63 7.37 -4.96
C GLN A 8 -3.37 7.28 -4.08
N LEU A 9 -3.51 6.74 -2.86
CA LEU A 9 -2.37 6.57 -1.96
C LEU A 9 -1.37 5.55 -2.51
N ALA A 10 -1.83 4.47 -3.16
CA ALA A 10 -0.96 3.48 -3.80
C ALA A 10 -0.16 4.08 -4.95
N GLN A 11 -0.80 4.87 -5.82
CA GLN A 11 -0.13 5.60 -6.91
C GLN A 11 0.90 6.60 -6.38
N GLN A 12 0.55 7.34 -5.31
CA GLN A 12 1.49 8.24 -4.65
C GLN A 12 2.68 7.48 -4.06
N LEU A 13 2.44 6.34 -3.40
CA LEU A 13 3.49 5.49 -2.85
C LEU A 13 4.40 4.93 -3.95
N GLU A 14 3.84 4.58 -5.11
CA GLU A 14 4.61 4.11 -6.26
C GLU A 14 5.58 5.16 -6.78
N TRP A 15 5.10 6.39 -6.97
CA TRP A 15 5.94 7.50 -7.39
C TRP A 15 7.07 7.76 -6.39
N LEU A 16 6.71 7.91 -5.10
CA LEU A 16 7.67 8.19 -4.03
C LEU A 16 8.68 7.06 -3.84
N GLY A 17 8.25 5.81 -3.91
CA GLY A 17 9.13 4.65 -3.79
C GLY A 17 10.11 4.53 -4.96
N CYS A 18 9.68 4.88 -6.16
CA CYS A 18 10.57 4.94 -7.32
C CYS A 18 11.64 6.04 -7.17
N GLU A 19 11.24 7.24 -6.71
CA GLU A 19 12.19 8.33 -6.45
C GLU A 19 13.16 7.98 -5.32
N ALA A 20 12.66 7.47 -4.19
CA ALA A 20 13.49 7.05 -3.07
C ALA A 20 14.49 5.97 -3.48
N GLY A 21 14.09 4.99 -4.30
CA GLY A 21 15.00 3.98 -4.82
C GLY A 21 16.06 4.55 -5.77
N PHE A 22 15.70 5.52 -6.62
CA PHE A 22 16.64 6.20 -7.50
C PHE A 22 17.69 7.01 -6.73
N TYR A 23 17.25 7.82 -5.74
CA TYR A 23 18.17 8.62 -4.93
C TYR A 23 18.98 7.76 -3.95
N GLY A 24 18.39 6.70 -3.41
CA GLY A 24 19.10 5.73 -2.55
C GLY A 24 20.21 4.98 -3.29
N ALA A 25 20.04 4.72 -4.60
CA ALA A 25 21.08 4.12 -5.44
C ALA A 25 22.23 5.09 -5.79
N LYS A 26 21.98 6.40 -5.72
CA LYS A 26 23.01 7.44 -5.96
C LYS A 26 23.71 7.78 -4.64
N ALA A 27 24.81 7.10 -4.37
CA ALA A 27 25.58 7.29 -3.15
C ALA A 27 26.18 8.72 -3.04
N GLY A 28 25.60 9.56 -2.18
CA GLY A 28 26.25 10.71 -1.54
C GLY A 28 25.91 12.12 -2.07
N GLY A 29 26.04 13.12 -1.18
CA GLY A 29 25.89 14.55 -1.49
C GLY A 29 24.46 15.07 -1.36
N SER A 30 24.08 16.03 -2.21
CA SER A 30 22.73 16.62 -2.23
C SER A 30 21.60 15.60 -2.45
N ALA A 31 21.91 14.45 -3.07
CA ALA A 31 20.97 13.34 -3.23
C ALA A 31 20.59 12.65 -1.91
N ALA A 32 21.43 12.75 -0.86
CA ALA A 32 21.15 12.15 0.44
C ALA A 32 20.02 12.88 1.19
N GLU A 33 19.99 14.21 1.10
CA GLU A 33 18.90 14.99 1.70
C GLU A 33 17.58 14.70 1.00
N THR A 34 17.57 14.68 -0.34
CA THR A 34 16.40 14.30 -1.14
C THR A 34 15.97 12.87 -0.85
N PHE A 35 16.91 11.94 -0.70
CA PHE A 35 16.59 10.57 -0.31
C PHE A 35 15.90 10.50 1.06
N LEU A 36 16.42 11.19 2.08
CA LEU A 36 15.82 11.20 3.42
C LEU A 36 14.43 11.85 3.43
N GLU A 37 14.23 12.91 2.64
CA GLU A 37 12.92 13.51 2.45
C GLU A 37 11.93 12.51 1.83
N ARG A 38 12.32 11.87 0.72
CA ARG A 38 11.47 10.86 0.07
C ARG A 38 11.23 9.63 0.94
N GLN A 39 12.23 9.17 1.69
CA GLN A 39 12.09 8.08 2.64
C GLN A 39 11.01 8.40 3.69
N ARG A 40 11.01 9.61 4.25
CA ARG A 40 9.98 10.05 5.21
C ARG A 40 8.59 10.09 4.59
N GLU A 41 8.48 10.59 3.36
CA GLU A 41 7.20 10.64 2.64
C GLU A 41 6.67 9.24 2.29
N VAL A 42 7.56 8.31 1.91
CA VAL A 42 7.22 6.89 1.71
C VAL A 42 6.63 6.30 3.00
N LEU A 43 7.32 6.46 4.13
CA LEU A 43 6.85 5.94 5.43
C LEU A 43 5.51 6.56 5.85
N ALA A 44 5.37 7.88 5.72
CA ALA A 44 4.13 8.57 6.07
C ALA A 44 2.95 8.15 5.17
N THR A 45 3.21 7.87 3.89
CA THR A 45 2.19 7.39 2.93
C THR A 45 1.82 5.94 3.21
N ALA A 46 2.80 5.09 3.50
CA ALA A 46 2.59 3.70 3.92
C ALA A 46 1.75 3.61 5.20
N GLU A 47 1.98 4.48 6.18
CA GLU A 47 1.15 4.55 7.39
C GLU A 47 -0.30 4.96 7.09
N LYS A 48 -0.52 5.90 6.17
CA LYS A 48 -1.89 6.29 5.78
C LYS A 48 -2.63 5.11 5.15
N ILE A 49 -1.97 4.40 4.24
CA ILE A 49 -2.51 3.19 3.60
C ILE A 49 -2.84 2.14 4.66
N GLU A 50 -1.93 1.87 5.59
CA GLU A 50 -2.18 0.92 6.68
C GLU A 50 -3.41 1.30 7.52
N ARG A 51 -3.60 2.59 7.81
CA ARG A 51 -4.79 3.06 8.53
C ARG A 51 -6.07 2.88 7.72
N GLU A 52 -6.05 3.14 6.42
CA GLU A 52 -7.20 2.89 5.53
C GLU A 52 -7.56 1.40 5.49
N LEU A 53 -6.56 0.53 5.30
CA LEU A 53 -6.74 -0.93 5.29
C LEU A 53 -7.29 -1.46 6.63
N LYS A 54 -6.74 -1.00 7.76
CA LYS A 54 -7.25 -1.32 9.10
C LYS A 54 -8.64 -0.75 9.35
N GLY A 55 -8.95 0.41 8.76
CA GLY A 55 -10.27 1.03 8.79
C GLY A 55 -11.31 0.17 8.07
N ALA A 56 -10.96 -0.37 6.90
CA ALA A 56 -11.80 -1.29 6.14
C ALA A 56 -12.14 -2.57 6.92
N VAL A 57 -11.17 -3.12 7.66
CA VAL A 57 -11.39 -4.27 8.56
C VAL A 57 -12.35 -3.91 9.70
N ARG A 58 -12.19 -2.73 10.32
CA ARG A 58 -13.03 -2.30 11.46
C ARG A 58 -14.47 -1.99 11.05
N PHE A 59 -14.70 -1.40 9.88
CA PHE A 59 -16.03 -1.05 9.40
C PHE A 59 -16.83 -2.28 8.91
N ASN A 60 -16.15 -3.36 8.54
CA ASN A 60 -16.78 -4.62 8.10
C ASN A 60 -17.14 -5.59 9.23
N LEU A 61 -17.00 -5.20 10.50
CA LEU A 61 -17.52 -5.96 11.64
C LEU A 61 -19.06 -5.97 11.73
N SER A 62 -19.76 -5.10 10.98
CA SER A 62 -21.22 -4.92 11.04
C SER A 62 -22.04 -5.68 9.99
N THR A 63 -21.43 -6.23 8.94
CA THR A 63 -22.04 -7.31 8.12
C THR A 63 -21.90 -8.68 8.79
N LEU A 64 -21.05 -8.77 9.82
CA LEU A 64 -20.62 -9.96 10.56
C LEU A 64 -21.66 -10.59 11.50
N VAL A 65 -22.96 -10.24 11.42
CA VAL A 65 -24.04 -10.91 12.19
C VAL A 65 -25.17 -11.40 11.26
N GLY A 66 -24.85 -11.94 10.07
CA GLY A 66 -25.77 -12.90 9.43
C GLY A 66 -25.81 -13.07 7.90
N VAL A 67 -24.72 -13.04 7.14
CA VAL A 67 -24.74 -13.51 5.73
C VAL A 67 -23.42 -14.20 5.32
N ASP A 68 -23.52 -15.21 4.45
CA ASP A 68 -22.53 -16.19 3.97
C ASP A 68 -21.05 -15.79 3.94
N TYR A 69 -20.21 -16.69 4.48
CA TYR A 69 -18.79 -16.52 4.78
C TYR A 69 -17.83 -16.52 3.57
N GLY A 70 -18.27 -16.93 2.37
CA GLY A 70 -17.38 -17.16 1.21
C GLY A 70 -16.66 -15.91 0.66
N PRO A 71 -17.34 -14.79 0.38
CA PRO A 71 -16.70 -13.57 -0.15
C PRO A 71 -15.87 -12.80 0.90
N LEU A 72 -16.04 -13.14 2.17
CA LEU A 72 -15.52 -12.41 3.31
C LEU A 72 -14.10 -12.88 3.68
N GLU A 73 -13.82 -14.18 3.57
CA GLU A 73 -12.48 -14.74 3.72
C GLU A 73 -11.50 -14.19 2.67
N GLU A 74 -11.88 -14.24 1.38
CA GLU A 74 -11.03 -13.73 0.29
C GLU A 74 -10.71 -12.23 0.43
N THR A 75 -11.67 -11.45 0.94
CA THR A 75 -11.48 -10.02 1.21
C THR A 75 -10.50 -9.80 2.37
N PHE A 76 -10.61 -10.59 3.45
CA PHE A 76 -9.70 -10.51 4.59
C PHE A 76 -8.28 -10.97 4.23
N ASP A 77 -8.16 -12.04 3.45
CA ASP A 77 -6.86 -12.51 2.95
C ASP A 77 -6.20 -11.44 2.07
N SER A 78 -6.96 -10.83 1.17
CA SER A 78 -6.48 -9.73 0.33
C SER A 78 -6.02 -8.51 1.16
N ILE A 79 -6.77 -8.12 2.20
CA ILE A 79 -6.36 -7.02 3.08
C ILE A 79 -5.11 -7.41 3.89
N THR A 80 -5.01 -8.66 4.34
CA THR A 80 -3.84 -9.16 5.08
C THR A 80 -2.59 -9.15 4.22
N ASP A 81 -2.70 -9.58 2.96
CA ASP A 81 -1.63 -9.52 1.98
C ASP A 81 -1.21 -8.07 1.67
N LEU A 82 -2.17 -7.15 1.55
CA LEU A 82 -1.89 -5.73 1.37
C LEU A 82 -1.17 -5.14 2.60
N LEU A 83 -1.57 -5.49 3.81
CA LEU A 83 -0.90 -5.05 5.04
C LEU A 83 0.53 -5.60 5.14
N ALA A 84 0.74 -6.87 4.78
CA ALA A 84 2.07 -7.47 4.74
C ALA A 84 2.98 -6.78 3.72
N ALA A 85 2.45 -6.47 2.52
CA ALA A 85 3.18 -5.74 1.49
C ALA A 85 3.55 -4.30 1.92
N VAL A 86 2.65 -3.61 2.63
CA VAL A 86 2.94 -2.28 3.19
C VAL A 86 4.09 -2.35 4.21
N GLU A 87 4.11 -3.36 5.06
CA GLU A 87 5.18 -3.52 6.05
C GLU A 87 6.54 -3.83 5.38
N ASP A 88 6.54 -4.69 4.36
CA ASP A 88 7.74 -4.95 3.55
C ASP A 88 8.27 -3.67 2.87
N ILE A 89 7.38 -2.81 2.36
CA ILE A 89 7.76 -1.51 1.79
C ILE A 89 8.41 -0.61 2.85
N LYS A 90 7.86 -0.53 4.07
CA LYS A 90 8.45 0.28 5.14
C LYS A 90 9.84 -0.22 5.53
N GLN A 91 10.01 -1.53 5.68
CA GLN A 91 11.32 -2.11 5.98
C GLN A 91 12.31 -1.80 4.85
N SER A 92 11.90 -1.96 3.60
CA SER A 92 12.74 -1.66 2.44
C SER A 92 13.11 -0.18 2.35
N ALA A 93 12.19 0.71 2.72
CA ALA A 93 12.49 2.15 2.74
C ALA A 93 13.65 2.49 3.67
N VAL A 94 13.80 1.75 4.77
CA VAL A 94 14.86 1.96 5.77
C VAL A 94 16.15 1.21 5.41
N PHE A 95 16.04 -0.05 4.99
CA PHE A 95 17.18 -0.96 4.90
C PHE A 95 17.64 -1.26 3.47
N SER A 96 16.75 -1.16 2.47
CA SER A 96 17.03 -1.58 1.10
C SER A 96 16.27 -0.72 0.08
N ALA A 97 16.53 0.59 0.09
CA ALA A 97 15.81 1.55 -0.74
C ALA A 97 15.83 1.21 -2.25
N GLN A 98 16.91 0.58 -2.73
CA GLN A 98 17.04 0.10 -4.11
C GLN A 98 15.97 -0.93 -4.52
N GLU A 99 15.36 -1.64 -3.57
CA GLU A 99 14.30 -2.63 -3.82
C GLU A 99 12.91 -1.99 -3.91
N LEU A 100 12.74 -0.77 -3.38
CA LEU A 100 11.46 -0.07 -3.33
C LEU A 100 10.72 -0.04 -4.67
N PRO A 101 11.33 0.31 -5.82
CA PRO A 101 10.60 0.46 -7.08
C PRO A 101 9.84 -0.82 -7.47
N SER A 102 10.43 -1.99 -7.23
CA SER A 102 9.79 -3.27 -7.53
C SER A 102 8.63 -3.59 -6.58
N LYS A 103 8.80 -3.28 -5.29
CA LYS A 103 7.83 -3.55 -4.24
C LYS A 103 6.61 -2.64 -4.34
N VAL A 104 6.81 -1.34 -4.56
CA VAL A 104 5.70 -0.38 -4.70
C VAL A 104 4.86 -0.62 -5.96
N ARG A 105 5.49 -1.00 -7.09
CA ARG A 105 4.76 -1.41 -8.32
C ARG A 105 3.97 -2.70 -8.15
N ARG A 106 4.48 -3.64 -7.35
CA ARG A 106 3.72 -4.84 -6.98
C ARG A 106 2.52 -4.46 -6.12
N PHE A 107 2.73 -3.58 -5.14
CA PHE A 107 1.66 -3.11 -4.27
C PHE A 107 0.55 -2.38 -5.03
N SER A 108 0.87 -1.48 -5.97
CA SER A 108 -0.15 -0.82 -6.80
C SER A 108 -1.04 -1.82 -7.55
N ARG A 109 -0.44 -2.86 -8.15
CA ARG A 109 -1.20 -3.92 -8.83
C ARG A 109 -2.09 -4.72 -7.87
N MET A 110 -1.63 -4.95 -6.63
CA MET A 110 -2.44 -5.61 -5.61
C MET A 110 -3.64 -4.75 -5.21
N VAL A 111 -3.46 -3.44 -5.07
CA VAL A 111 -4.55 -2.49 -4.76
C VAL A 111 -5.55 -2.40 -5.92
N GLU A 112 -5.09 -2.38 -7.17
CA GLU A 112 -5.95 -2.44 -8.35
C GLU A 112 -6.78 -3.73 -8.38
N SER A 113 -6.14 -4.88 -8.12
CA SER A 113 -6.82 -6.17 -8.03
C SER A 113 -7.89 -6.18 -6.93
N TYR A 114 -7.55 -5.69 -5.74
CA TYR A 114 -8.47 -5.56 -4.61
C TYR A 114 -9.68 -4.66 -4.96
N GLY A 115 -9.42 -3.50 -5.55
CA GLY A 115 -10.48 -2.57 -5.97
C GLY A 115 -11.38 -3.15 -7.07
N SER A 116 -10.84 -3.97 -7.96
CA SER A 116 -11.63 -4.66 -9.00
C SER A 116 -12.49 -5.80 -8.46
N ALA A 117 -12.01 -6.51 -7.43
CA ALA A 117 -12.74 -7.61 -6.78
C ALA A 117 -13.85 -7.11 -5.84
N ALA A 118 -13.65 -5.94 -5.21
CA ALA A 118 -14.63 -5.33 -4.32
C ALA A 118 -15.85 -4.71 -5.03
N ILE A 119 -15.81 -4.54 -6.36
CA ILE A 119 -16.92 -4.04 -7.18
C ILE A 119 -17.56 -5.25 -7.90
N PRO A 120 -18.68 -5.81 -7.42
CA PRO A 120 -19.48 -6.67 -8.27
C PRO A 120 -19.94 -5.83 -9.46
N ALA A 121 -19.62 -6.28 -10.67
CA ALA A 121 -20.15 -5.69 -11.89
C ALA A 121 -21.67 -5.59 -11.74
N GLY A 122 -22.18 -4.36 -11.69
CA GLY A 122 -23.60 -4.10 -11.52
C GLY A 122 -24.39 -4.82 -12.60
N VAL A 123 -25.33 -5.65 -12.15
CA VAL A 123 -26.55 -6.04 -12.86
C VAL A 123 -27.71 -5.39 -12.14
#